data_AF-A0ABD0BER4-F1
#
_entry.id   AF-A0ABD0BER4-F1
#
_cell.length_a   1.000
_cell.length_b   1.000
_cell.length_c   1.000
_cell.angle_alpha   90.00
_cell.angle_beta   90.00
_cell.angle_gamma   90.00
#
_symmetry.space_group_name_H-M   'P 1'
#
loop_
_entity.id
_entity.type
_entity.pdbx_description
1 polymer ?
#
loop_
_entity_poly.entity_id
_entity_poly.type
_entity_poly.pdbx_seq_one_letter_code
_entity_poly.pdbx_strand_id
1 'polypeptide(L)' 'MSNFHKSQTIVRSMAAVIAGCWAYCLVVAPLLSERSYGEVVAEKSKDIGLGFTLAALLIGVMWLFVARRKSAE' A
#
# COMPACT_ATOMS: atom_id res chain seq x y z
N MET A 1 23.45 13.15 -12.18
CA MET A 1 22.03 13.04 -11.77
C MET A 1 21.45 11.74 -12.32
N SER A 2 21.40 10.64 -11.54
CA SER A 2 20.94 9.32 -12.02
C SER A 2 20.32 8.44 -10.91
N ASN A 3 19.74 9.03 -9.85
CA ASN A 3 19.13 8.25 -8.77
C ASN A 3 17.60 8.42 -8.64
N PHE A 4 17.02 9.48 -9.21
CA PHE A 4 15.57 9.72 -9.09
C PHE A 4 14.71 8.73 -9.90
N HIS A 5 15.21 8.26 -11.04
CA HIS A 5 14.46 7.33 -11.90
C HIS A 5 14.24 5.96 -11.23
N LYS A 6 15.18 5.53 -10.37
CA LYS A 6 15.08 4.27 -9.63
C LYS A 6 14.08 4.37 -8.47
N SER A 7 14.01 5.54 -7.83
CA SER A 7 13.09 5.78 -6.71
C SER A 7 11.62 5.89 -7.17
N GLN A 8 11.37 6.49 -8.34
CA GLN A 8 10.03 6.55 -8.92
C GLN A 8 9.47 5.15 -9.25
N THR A 9 10.30 4.25 -9.77
CA THR A 9 9.89 2.86 -10.05
C THR A 9 9.49 2.12 -8.77
N ILE A 10 10.24 2.30 -7.67
CA ILE A 10 9.92 1.69 -6.37
C ILE A 10 8.58 2.19 -5.86
N VAL A 11 8.35 3.51 -5.89
CA VAL A 11 7.06 4.10 -5.47
C VAL A 11 5.91 3.59 -6.35
N ARG A 12 6.11 3.49 -7.67
CA ARG A 12 5.11 2.93 -8.59
C ARG A 12 4.79 1.47 -8.27
N SER A 13 5.79 0.65 -7.97
CA SER A 13 5.57 -0.75 -7.60
C SER A 13 4.84 -0.90 -6.27
N MET A 14 5.17 -0.08 -5.26
CA MET A 14 4.44 -0.06 -3.99
C MET A 14 2.99 0.39 -4.18
N ALA A 15 2.76 1.44 -4.97
CA ALA A 15 1.42 1.91 -5.29
C ALA A 15 0.60 0.84 -6.03
N ALA A 16 1.21 0.09 -6.96
CA ALA A 16 0.53 -1.01 -7.66
C ALA A 16 0.14 -2.16 -6.72
N VAL A 17 0.99 -2.52 -5.76
CA VAL A 17 0.67 -3.55 -4.75
C VAL A 17 -0.45 -3.09 -3.83
N ILE A 18 -0.39 -1.84 -3.35
CA ILE A 18 -1.45 -1.25 -2.52
C ILE A 18 -2.78 -1.23 -3.30
N ALA A 19 -2.77 -0.78 -4.56
CA ALA A 19 -3.95 -0.78 -5.41
C ALA A 19 -4.52 -2.20 -5.62
N GLY A 20 -3.66 -3.21 -5.79
CA GLY A 20 -4.07 -4.61 -5.88
C GLY A 20 -4.75 -5.12 -4.60
N CYS A 21 -4.19 -4.80 -3.42
CA CYS A 21 -4.80 -5.13 -2.14
C CYS A 21 -6.18 -4.46 -1.97
N TRP A 22 -6.31 -3.21 -2.36
CA TRP A 22 -7.58 -2.50 -2.34
C TRP A 22 -8.59 -3.08 -3.34
N ALA A 23 -8.16 -3.43 -4.56
CA ALA A 23 -9.01 -4.09 -5.54
C ALA A 23 -9.56 -5.42 -5.01
N TYR A 24 -8.74 -6.22 -4.32
CA TYR A 24 -9.22 -7.43 -3.66
C TYR A 24 -10.27 -7.11 -2.58
N CYS A 25 -10.00 -6.14 -1.71
CA CYS A 25 -10.90 -5.80 -0.61
C CYS A 25 -12.24 -5.21 -1.08
N LEU A 26 -12.24 -4.43 -2.16
CA LEU A 26 -13.41 -3.70 -2.67
C LEU A 26 -14.22 -4.47 -3.72
N VAL A 27 -13.58 -5.37 -4.47
CA VAL A 27 -14.21 -6.05 -5.61
C VAL A 27 -14.32 -7.54 -5.35
N VAL A 28 -13.19 -8.21 -5.09
CA VAL A 28 -13.15 -9.68 -4.99
C VAL A 28 -13.84 -10.17 -3.71
N ALA A 29 -13.54 -9.56 -2.58
CA ALA A 29 -14.12 -9.96 -1.29
C ALA A 29 -15.66 -9.85 -1.23
N PRO A 30 -16.30 -8.75 -1.67
CA PRO A 30 -17.76 -8.68 -1.72
C PRO A 30 -18.38 -9.59 -2.78
N LEU A 31 -17.71 -9.87 -3.89
CA LEU A 31 -18.20 -10.85 -4.88
C LEU A 31 -18.21 -12.29 -4.36
N LEU A 32 -17.35 -12.61 -3.40
CA LEU A 32 -17.22 -13.94 -2.81
C LEU A 32 -17.99 -14.08 -1.47
N SER A 33 -18.72 -13.06 -1.04
CA SER A 33 -19.47 -13.04 0.22
C SER A 33 -20.95 -12.84 -0.03
N GLU A 34 -21.79 -13.57 0.70
CA GLU A 34 -23.25 -13.42 0.67
C GLU A 34 -23.77 -12.26 1.54
N ARG A 35 -22.86 -11.60 2.28
CA ARG A 35 -23.16 -10.46 3.15
C ARG A 35 -23.31 -9.16 2.37
N SER A 36 -23.93 -8.15 2.98
CA SER A 36 -24.11 -6.85 2.35
C SER A 36 -22.77 -6.23 1.95
N TYR A 37 -22.69 -5.64 0.75
CA TYR A 37 -21.47 -5.02 0.22
C TYR A 37 -20.84 -4.05 1.22
N GLY A 38 -21.67 -3.24 1.88
CA GLY A 38 -21.22 -2.26 2.87
C GLY A 38 -20.51 -2.88 4.07
N GLU A 39 -21.01 -4.00 4.60
CA GLU A 39 -20.37 -4.71 5.71
C GLU A 39 -19.06 -5.38 5.29
N VAL A 40 -19.07 -6.09 4.15
CA VAL A 40 -17.86 -6.80 3.67
C VAL A 40 -16.74 -5.82 3.36
N VAL A 41 -17.06 -4.72 2.69
CA VAL A 41 -16.07 -3.68 2.37
C VAL A 41 -15.60 -2.98 3.63
N ALA A 42 -16.48 -2.60 4.57
CA ALA A 42 -16.07 -1.97 5.82
C ALA A 42 -15.16 -2.88 6.67
N GLU A 43 -15.49 -4.17 6.76
CA GLU A 43 -14.70 -5.16 7.50
C GLU A 43 -13.33 -5.39 6.85
N LYS A 44 -13.30 -5.68 5.53
CA LYS A 44 -12.06 -5.97 4.80
C LYS A 44 -11.17 -4.74 4.60
N SER A 45 -11.75 -3.56 4.40
CA SER A 45 -10.98 -2.32 4.32
C SER A 45 -10.36 -1.95 5.68
N LYS A 46 -11.03 -2.23 6.79
CA LYS A 46 -10.49 -1.99 8.13
C LYS A 46 -9.40 -2.99 8.52
N ASP A 47 -9.62 -4.29 8.28
CA ASP A 47 -8.67 -5.32 8.70
C ASP A 47 -7.46 -5.45 7.76
N ILE A 48 -7.67 -5.35 6.45
CA ILE A 48 -6.62 -5.62 5.44
C ILE A 48 -6.14 -4.31 4.82
N GLY A 49 -7.07 -3.44 4.40
CA GLY A 49 -6.74 -2.18 3.72
C GLY A 49 -5.93 -1.22 4.60
N LEU A 50 -6.43 -0.90 5.79
CA LEU A 50 -5.78 0.04 6.71
C LEU A 50 -4.48 -0.53 7.29
N GLY A 51 -4.47 -1.79 7.72
CA GLY A 51 -3.27 -2.43 8.27
C GLY A 51 -2.12 -2.48 7.26
N PHE A 52 -2.40 -2.90 6.03
CA PHE A 52 -1.39 -2.97 4.97
C PHE A 52 -0.90 -1.59 4.54
N THR A 53 -1.81 -0.63 4.40
CA THR A 53 -1.45 0.75 4.01
C THR A 53 -0.58 1.41 5.08
N LEU A 54 -0.87 1.19 6.37
CA LEU A 54 -0.08 1.70 7.48
C LEU A 54 1.33 1.09 7.50
N ALA A 55 1.44 -0.23 7.34
CA ALA A 55 2.74 -0.91 7.25
C ALA A 55 3.57 -0.43 6.05
N ALA A 56 2.95 -0.28 4.88
CA ALA A 56 3.61 0.24 3.68
C ALA A 56 4.11 1.68 3.88
N LEU A 57 3.34 2.53 4.58
CA LEU A 57 3.75 3.89 4.94
C LEU A 57 4.97 3.88 5.87
N LEU A 58 4.97 3.05 6.91
CA LEU A 58 6.09 2.93 7.85
C LEU A 58 7.38 2.49 7.16
N ILE A 59 7.29 1.49 6.28
CA ILE A 59 8.45 1.02 5.50
C ILE A 59 8.94 2.12 4.56
N GLY A 60 8.03 2.83 3.88
CA GLY A 60 8.37 3.95 3.00
C GLY A 60 9.06 5.11 3.73
N VAL A 61 8.57 5.48 4.91
CA VAL A 61 9.16 6.51 5.77
C VAL A 61 10.54 6.07 6.27
N MET A 62 10.67 4.83 6.72
CA MET A 62 11.95 4.28 7.18
C MET A 62 13.00 4.29 6.06
N TRP A 63 12.60 3.92 4.85
CA TRP A 63 13.48 3.96 3.68
C TRP A 63 13.89 5.39 3.31
N LEU A 64 12.95 6.33 3.31
CA LEU A 64 13.24 7.74 3.07
C LEU A 64 14.20 8.30 4.12
N PHE A 65 14.04 7.92 5.38
CA PHE A 65 14.91 8.34 6.47
C PHE A 65 16.34 7.82 6.27
N VAL A 66 16.51 6.54 5.95
CA VAL A 66 17.82 5.94 5.65
C VAL A 66 18.45 6.58 4.41
N ALA A 67 17.68 6.81 3.34
CA ALA A 67 18.17 7.45 2.13
C ALA A 67 18.65 8.89 2.37
N ARG A 68 17.90 9.66 3.18
CA ARG A 68 18.27 11.03 3.58
C ARG A 68 19.55 11.06 4.41
N ARG A 69 19.73 10.10 5.33
CA ARG A 69 20.93 10.00 6.17
C ARG A 69 22.17 9.67 5.33
N LYS A 70 22.05 8.76 4.35
CA LYS A 70 23.15 8.37 3.47
C LYS A 70 23.59 9.46 2.48
N SER A 71 22.73 10.43 2.16
CA SER A 71 23.10 11.59 1.32
C SER A 71 23.73 12.75 2.10
N ALA A 72 23.82 12.66 3.42
CA ALA A 72 24.42 13.68 4.28
C ALA A 72 25.85 13.34 4.75
N GLU A 73 26.36 12.16 4.40
CA GLU A 73 27.78 11.76 4.51
C GLU A 73 28.52 12.01 3.19
#